data_AF-A0A5S3QGJ7-F1
#
_entry.id   AF-A0A5S3QGJ7-F1
#
_cell.length_a   1.000
_cell.length_b   1.000
_cell.length_c   1.000
_cell.angle_alpha   90.00
_cell.angle_beta   90.00
_cell.angle_gamma   90.00
#
_symmetry.space_group_name_H-M   'P 1'
#
loop_
_entity.id
_entity.type
_entity.pdbx_description
1 polymer ?
#
loop_
_entity_poly.entity_id
_entity_poly.type
_entity_poly.pdbx_seq_one_letter_code
_entity_poly.pdbx_strand_id
1 'polypeptide(L)'
;MIEFEHLLIFYPNENWKFYLIENTRLLVWSQFAVQQNEQTYSIKGRIVLLRHFGRTGELGRQNSPGPRTTKAGDKLAKPTKKQVIKRLQPLDVNILKTLYDYRILSTQQIQQHHNLTWRYAYKKISILRNTGYIISKPTKGYNAKQARQGNHHRISETGIACLRKQGYPVERRADDLRVRTYHVPYLLTTNDIFLRLQQAGWTIHDSRHVKRTFNLNRADNVQGIVTSPNGAAHVVYTFLHGISAKNLAKTAREMEMHRTDERTQAGERYFENYALFAKGQDSFIRVIDRLMDSRAMLQCNSLKVFPLGFGKSYVPLFADDQASLHQYVEQNENLTFKPAVKESNHPKGFHHMVQHNGEEKYFINLLDTDIVKINHVLAYRKDRYMRNGRKVLILTHAGLRPIHERLLKHIHHVEFLPIDQDFLNK
;
A
#
# COMPACT_ATOMS: atom_id res chain seq x y z
N MET A 1 -28.86 15.31 36.28
CA MET A 1 -27.63 14.69 35.74
C MET A 1 -28.07 13.81 34.59
N ILE A 2 -27.78 14.21 33.36
CA ILE A 2 -28.01 13.40 32.16
C ILE A 2 -26.65 13.38 31.46
N GLU A 3 -25.99 12.23 31.45
CA GLU A 3 -24.78 12.00 30.65
C GLU A 3 -25.20 11.84 29.19
N PHE A 4 -24.53 12.54 28.28
CA PHE A 4 -24.67 12.35 26.84
C PHE A 4 -23.40 11.71 26.30
N GLU A 5 -23.54 10.57 25.62
CA GLU A 5 -22.47 9.93 24.85
C GLU A 5 -22.26 10.67 23.52
N HIS A 6 -21.04 11.15 23.26
CA HIS A 6 -20.67 11.79 21.99
C HIS A 6 -20.14 10.75 21.00
N LEU A 7 -20.73 10.71 19.80
CA LEU A 7 -20.26 9.89 18.68
C LEU A 7 -19.30 10.70 17.79
N LEU A 8 -18.02 10.36 17.79
CA LEU A 8 -17.05 10.87 16.80
C LEU A 8 -16.99 9.95 15.58
N ILE A 9 -17.15 10.53 14.39
CA ILE A 9 -17.02 9.81 13.12
C ILE A 9 -15.82 10.38 12.35
N PHE A 10 -14.86 9.52 11.99
CA PHE A 10 -13.66 9.87 11.24
C PHE A 10 -13.79 9.45 9.77
N TYR A 11 -13.40 10.34 8.85
CA TYR A 11 -13.23 10.03 7.43
C TYR A 11 -11.81 10.38 6.98
N PRO A 12 -11.06 9.45 6.35
CA PRO A 12 -9.72 9.75 5.87
C PRO A 12 -9.80 10.30 4.43
N ASN A 13 -9.56 11.61 4.27
CA ASN A 13 -9.03 12.22 3.06
C ASN A 13 -8.22 13.46 3.46
N GLU A 14 -7.25 13.83 2.60
CA GLU A 14 -6.05 14.65 2.82
C GLU A 14 -6.22 16.10 3.35
N ASN A 15 -7.36 16.49 3.94
CA ASN A 15 -7.53 17.73 4.71
C ASN A 15 -8.53 17.50 5.86
N TRP A 16 -8.06 17.61 7.10
CA TRP A 16 -8.87 17.35 8.29
C TRP A 16 -9.89 18.47 8.56
N LYS A 17 -11.18 18.11 8.70
CA LYS A 17 -12.22 18.94 9.29
C LYS A 17 -12.89 18.16 10.40
N PHE A 18 -13.05 18.78 11.57
CA PHE A 18 -13.74 18.19 12.71
C PHE A 18 -15.22 18.56 12.66
N TYR A 19 -16.07 17.57 12.89
CA TYR A 19 -17.52 17.74 12.97
C TYR A 19 -18.00 17.25 14.33
N LEU A 20 -18.63 18.14 15.11
CA LEU A 20 -19.38 17.77 16.30
C LEU A 20 -20.87 17.77 15.91
N ILE A 21 -21.58 16.70 16.26
CA ILE A 21 -23.03 16.60 16.09
C ILE A 21 -23.66 16.67 17.49
N GLU A 22 -24.32 17.78 17.79
CA GLU A 22 -25.19 17.92 18.95
C GLU A 22 -26.61 18.18 18.45
N ASN A 23 -27.57 17.33 18.88
CA ASN A 23 -29.01 17.53 18.67
C ASN A 23 -29.36 18.16 17.31
N THR A 24 -29.15 17.40 16.22
CA THR A 24 -29.44 17.79 14.82
C THR A 24 -28.66 18.98 14.24
N ARG A 25 -27.60 19.45 14.89
CA ARG A 25 -26.75 20.54 14.38
C ARG A 25 -25.33 20.06 14.08
N LEU A 26 -24.82 20.46 12.91
CA LEU A 26 -23.46 20.18 12.46
C LEU A 26 -22.57 21.40 12.78
N LEU A 27 -21.58 21.23 13.65
CA LEU A 27 -20.59 22.26 13.95
C LEU A 27 -19.27 21.96 13.23
N VAL A 28 -18.68 22.95 12.57
CA VAL A 28 -17.41 22.81 11.82
C VAL A 28 -16.31 23.63 12.49
N TRP A 29 -15.19 22.99 12.81
CA TRP A 29 -14.02 23.66 13.41
C TRP A 29 -12.82 23.64 12.44
N SER A 30 -12.05 24.74 12.41
CA SER A 30 -10.75 24.85 11.74
C SER A 30 -9.67 25.19 12.78
N GLN A 31 -8.55 24.46 12.76
CA GLN A 31 -7.48 24.56 13.77
C GLN A 31 -6.69 25.89 13.75
N PHE A 32 -6.36 26.37 14.95
CA PHE A 32 -5.17 27.17 15.26
C PHE A 32 -4.32 26.39 16.28
N ALA A 33 -2.99 26.46 16.17
CA ALA A 33 -2.05 25.79 17.07
C ALA A 33 -2.08 26.42 18.47
N VAL A 34 -2.05 25.59 19.52
CA VAL A 34 -1.93 26.03 20.92
C VAL A 34 -0.75 25.31 21.56
N GLN A 35 0.17 26.10 22.09
CA GLN A 35 1.31 25.68 22.90
C GLN A 35 0.88 25.68 24.37
N GLN A 36 1.19 24.62 25.12
CA GLN A 36 0.77 24.47 26.51
C GLN A 36 1.49 25.47 27.42
N ASN A 37 0.71 26.24 28.19
CA ASN A 37 1.02 26.54 29.58
C ASN A 37 -0.28 26.82 30.33
N GLU A 38 -0.32 26.37 31.58
CA GLU A 38 -1.47 26.41 32.48
C GLU A 38 -2.00 27.84 32.67
N GLN A 39 -3.17 28.14 32.12
CA GLN A 39 -4.12 29.12 32.63
C GLN A 39 -5.48 28.92 31.98
N THR A 40 -6.54 29.02 32.78
CA THR A 40 -7.93 28.89 32.36
C THR A 40 -8.30 30.06 31.44
N TYR A 41 -8.48 29.81 30.14
CA TYR A 41 -8.95 30.83 29.20
C TYR A 41 -10.41 30.62 28.82
N SER A 42 -11.23 31.67 29.02
CA SER A 42 -12.55 31.81 28.42
C SER A 42 -12.40 32.13 26.93
N ILE A 43 -12.79 31.19 26.08
CA ILE A 43 -12.76 31.38 24.62
C ILE A 43 -14.08 32.04 24.20
N LYS A 44 -14.04 33.33 23.85
CA LYS A 44 -15.14 34.00 23.14
C LYS A 44 -15.10 33.62 21.66
N GLY A 45 -15.80 32.54 21.30
CA GLY A 45 -16.04 32.15 19.91
C GLY A 45 -17.18 32.96 19.27
N ARG A 46 -16.99 33.41 18.02
CA ARG A 46 -18.03 34.06 17.23
C ARG A 46 -18.92 33.00 16.58
N ILE A 47 -20.14 32.85 17.08
CA ILE A 47 -21.15 31.93 16.54
C ILE A 47 -21.62 32.47 15.18
N VAL A 48 -21.27 31.79 14.10
CA VAL A 48 -21.89 32.03 12.78
C VAL A 48 -23.11 31.11 12.68
N LEU A 49 -24.28 31.66 13.01
CA LEU A 49 -25.58 31.01 12.83
C LEU A 49 -25.91 30.95 11.34
N LEU A 50 -25.74 29.79 10.72
CA LEU A 50 -26.35 29.53 9.41
C LEU A 50 -27.84 29.24 9.62
N ARG A 51 -28.69 30.20 9.23
CA ARG A 51 -30.14 30.03 9.21
C ARG A 51 -30.52 28.85 8.31
N HIS A 52 -31.33 27.97 8.89
CA HIS A 52 -32.03 26.90 8.21
C HIS A 52 -32.99 27.50 7.16
N PHE A 53 -32.65 27.40 5.88
CA PHE A 53 -33.62 27.55 4.81
C PHE A 53 -34.20 26.16 4.51
N GLY A 54 -35.40 25.92 5.03
CA GLY A 54 -36.28 24.89 4.50
C GLY A 54 -36.72 25.33 3.10
N ARG A 55 -36.26 24.60 2.09
CA ARG A 55 -36.94 24.38 0.81
C ARG A 55 -36.14 23.32 0.05
N THR A 56 -36.84 22.24 -0.28
CA THR A 56 -36.46 21.28 -1.31
C THR A 56 -35.99 22.02 -2.56
N GLY A 57 -34.70 21.99 -2.81
CA GLY A 57 -34.07 22.67 -3.93
C GLY A 57 -32.70 22.05 -4.19
N GLU A 58 -32.56 21.42 -5.34
CA GLU A 58 -31.34 20.85 -5.89
C GLU A 58 -30.14 21.80 -5.73
N LEU A 59 -29.15 21.47 -4.90
CA LEU A 59 -27.84 22.15 -4.94
C LEU A 59 -26.71 21.18 -4.60
N GLY A 60 -25.75 21.09 -5.52
CA GLY A 60 -24.58 20.21 -5.40
C GLY A 60 -23.99 19.73 -6.73
N ARG A 61 -24.53 20.11 -7.89
CA ARG A 61 -23.79 20.06 -9.15
C ARG A 61 -22.63 21.07 -9.04
N GLN A 62 -21.41 20.57 -8.87
CA GLN A 62 -20.24 21.34 -9.23
C GLN A 62 -20.44 21.85 -10.66
N ASN A 63 -20.16 23.13 -10.87
CA ASN A 63 -20.18 23.82 -12.16
C ASN A 63 -19.34 23.05 -13.18
N SER A 64 -19.95 22.06 -13.81
CA SER A 64 -19.58 21.65 -15.14
C SER A 64 -19.91 22.84 -16.03
N PRO A 65 -18.97 23.34 -16.85
CA PRO A 65 -19.30 24.42 -17.77
C PRO A 65 -20.54 23.96 -18.56
N GLY A 66 -21.62 24.74 -18.47
CA GLY A 66 -22.81 24.50 -19.29
C GLY A 66 -22.39 24.37 -20.76
N PRO A 67 -23.14 23.62 -21.58
CA PRO A 67 -22.85 23.53 -23.01
C PRO A 67 -22.79 24.96 -23.55
N ARG A 68 -21.59 25.41 -23.92
CA ARG A 68 -21.45 26.63 -24.70
C ARG A 68 -22.29 26.39 -25.94
N THR A 69 -23.41 27.08 -26.04
CA THR A 69 -24.09 27.31 -27.30
C THR A 69 -23.09 28.08 -28.15
N THR A 70 -22.23 27.35 -28.87
CA THR A 70 -21.39 27.90 -29.91
C THR A 70 -22.33 28.59 -30.87
N LYS A 71 -22.27 29.93 -30.91
CA LYS A 71 -22.97 30.72 -31.92
C LYS A 71 -22.62 30.11 -33.28
N ALA A 72 -23.64 29.82 -34.08
CA ALA A 72 -23.49 29.38 -35.45
C ALA A 72 -22.68 30.45 -36.20
N GLY A 73 -21.38 30.23 -36.34
CA GLY A 73 -20.41 31.25 -36.75
C GLY A 73 -19.00 31.06 -36.17
N ASP A 74 -18.81 30.16 -35.19
CA ASP A 74 -17.47 29.77 -34.74
C ASP A 74 -16.71 29.10 -35.90
N LYS A 75 -15.84 29.90 -36.52
CA LYS A 75 -14.86 29.52 -37.53
C LYS A 75 -14.22 28.19 -37.10
N LEU A 76 -14.41 27.13 -37.91
CA LEU A 76 -13.76 25.83 -37.77
C LEU A 76 -12.28 26.05 -37.46
N ALA A 77 -11.90 25.90 -36.19
CA ALA A 77 -10.53 26.08 -35.74
C ALA A 77 -9.67 25.13 -36.56
N LYS A 78 -8.72 25.67 -37.35
CA LYS A 78 -7.83 24.86 -38.19
C LYS A 78 -7.25 23.73 -37.32
N PRO A 79 -7.31 22.46 -37.78
CA PRO A 79 -6.86 21.33 -36.98
C PRO A 79 -5.39 21.56 -36.62
N THR A 80 -5.10 21.72 -35.33
CA THR A 80 -3.73 21.89 -34.85
C THR A 80 -2.95 20.62 -35.19
N LYS A 81 -1.87 20.79 -35.98
CA LYS A 81 -1.03 19.67 -36.42
C LYS A 81 -0.51 18.93 -35.19
N LYS A 82 -0.89 17.65 -35.06
CA LYS A 82 -0.50 16.80 -33.93
C LYS A 82 1.03 16.70 -33.87
N GLN A 83 1.61 17.00 -32.71
CA GLN A 83 3.04 16.83 -32.47
C GLN A 83 3.39 15.34 -32.47
N VAL A 84 4.43 14.97 -33.22
CA VAL A 84 4.98 13.61 -33.36
C VAL A 84 6.50 13.63 -33.18
N ILE A 85 7.10 12.50 -32.81
CA ILE A 85 8.55 12.36 -32.66
C ILE A 85 9.19 12.34 -34.05
N LYS A 86 10.05 13.32 -34.33
CA LYS A 86 10.88 13.34 -35.55
C LYS A 86 12.21 12.63 -35.33
N ARG A 87 12.79 12.78 -34.13
CA ARG A 87 14.05 12.17 -33.71
C ARG A 87 13.87 11.54 -32.34
N LEU A 88 14.10 10.24 -32.25
CA LEU A 88 13.97 9.47 -31.03
C LEU A 88 14.98 9.95 -29.97
N GLN A 89 14.50 10.23 -28.76
CA GLN A 89 15.35 10.61 -27.62
C GLN A 89 15.55 9.42 -26.67
N PRO A 90 16.63 9.38 -25.88
CA PRO A 90 16.86 8.32 -24.89
C PRO A 90 15.68 8.16 -23.91
N LEU A 91 15.09 9.28 -23.47
CA LEU A 91 13.90 9.26 -22.61
C LEU A 91 12.69 8.56 -23.27
N ASP A 92 12.51 8.71 -24.59
CA ASP A 92 11.41 8.07 -25.30
C ASP A 92 11.58 6.55 -25.28
N VAL A 93 12.81 6.07 -25.56
CA VAL A 93 13.19 4.66 -25.51
C VAL A 93 13.01 4.10 -24.10
N ASN A 94 13.46 4.83 -23.08
CA ASN A 94 13.32 4.43 -21.68
C ASN A 94 11.85 4.28 -21.28
N ILE A 95 10.97 5.23 -21.64
CA ILE A 95 9.53 5.11 -21.37
C ILE A 95 8.93 3.87 -22.06
N LEU A 96 9.34 3.58 -23.31
CA LEU A 96 8.88 2.38 -24.01
C LEU A 96 9.36 1.10 -23.32
N LYS A 97 10.62 1.05 -22.88
CA LYS A 97 11.17 -0.10 -22.15
C LYS A 97 10.43 -0.30 -20.83
N THR A 98 10.21 0.75 -20.05
CA THR A 98 9.43 0.69 -18.80
C THR A 98 7.99 0.19 -19.07
N LEU A 99 7.32 0.65 -20.13
CA LEU A 99 5.98 0.16 -20.50
C LEU A 99 5.99 -1.30 -20.97
N TYR A 100 7.08 -1.77 -21.57
CA TYR A 100 7.26 -3.17 -21.93
C TYR A 100 7.39 -4.05 -20.67
N ASP A 101 8.21 -3.63 -19.72
CA ASP A 101 8.49 -4.37 -18.48
C ASP A 101 7.26 -4.44 -17.56
N TYR A 102 6.61 -3.30 -17.34
CA TYR A 102 5.46 -3.18 -16.42
C TYR A 102 4.10 -3.42 -17.10
N ARG A 103 4.09 -3.61 -18.42
CA ARG A 103 2.92 -3.80 -19.31
C ARG A 103 1.99 -2.59 -19.44
N ILE A 104 1.61 -1.99 -18.30
CA ILE A 104 0.79 -0.79 -18.23
C ILE A 104 1.28 0.15 -17.13
N LEU A 105 1.19 1.45 -17.38
CA LEU A 105 1.41 2.48 -16.36
C LEU A 105 0.45 3.65 -16.53
N SER A 106 0.12 4.33 -15.44
CA SER A 106 -0.57 5.62 -15.44
C SER A 106 0.40 6.76 -15.80
N THR A 107 -0.14 7.92 -16.21
CA THR A 107 0.72 9.11 -16.42
C THR A 107 1.50 9.48 -15.17
N GLN A 108 0.90 9.34 -13.99
CA GLN A 108 1.54 9.65 -12.70
C GLN A 108 2.71 8.71 -12.42
N GLN A 109 2.54 7.41 -12.68
CA GLN A 109 3.61 6.43 -12.50
C GLN A 109 4.80 6.70 -13.44
N ILE A 110 4.53 7.02 -14.70
CA ILE A 110 5.58 7.38 -15.67
C ILE A 110 6.27 8.68 -15.24
N GLN A 111 5.50 9.65 -14.76
CA GLN A 111 6.01 10.93 -14.26
C GLN A 111 6.97 10.71 -13.08
N GLN A 112 6.57 9.92 -12.08
CA GLN A 112 7.37 9.63 -10.90
C GLN A 112 8.61 8.79 -11.24
N HIS A 113 8.46 7.75 -12.05
CA HIS A 113 9.57 6.84 -12.37
C HIS A 113 10.69 7.53 -13.18
N HIS A 114 10.33 8.45 -14.09
CA HIS A 114 11.29 9.16 -14.92
C HIS A 114 11.58 10.60 -14.43
N ASN A 115 11.19 10.94 -13.19
CA ASN A 115 11.43 12.26 -12.58
C ASN A 115 11.01 13.44 -13.46
N LEU A 116 9.85 13.33 -14.12
CA LEU A 116 9.34 14.35 -15.02
C LEU A 116 8.47 15.36 -14.26
N THR A 117 8.37 16.59 -14.77
CA THR A 117 7.30 17.48 -14.32
C THR A 117 5.95 17.00 -14.86
N TRP A 118 4.86 17.24 -14.13
CA TRP A 118 3.52 16.83 -14.54
C TRP A 118 3.17 17.30 -15.97
N ARG A 119 3.40 18.58 -16.26
CA ARG A 119 3.15 19.17 -17.60
C ARG A 119 3.96 18.46 -18.69
N TYR A 120 5.23 18.16 -18.42
CA TYR A 120 6.10 17.50 -19.38
C TYR A 120 5.71 16.03 -19.60
N ALA A 121 5.34 15.31 -18.55
CA ALA A 121 4.84 13.93 -18.66
C ALA A 121 3.60 13.86 -19.57
N TYR A 122 2.61 14.73 -19.38
CA TYR A 122 1.41 14.78 -20.23
C TYR A 122 1.76 15.10 -21.70
N LYS A 123 2.63 16.09 -21.92
CA LYS A 123 3.11 16.44 -23.27
C LYS A 123 3.80 15.24 -23.93
N LYS A 124 4.72 14.60 -23.21
CA LYS A 124 5.51 13.47 -23.68
C LYS A 124 4.64 12.26 -24.03
N ILE A 125 3.70 11.90 -23.16
CA ILE A 125 2.73 10.82 -23.41
C ILE A 125 1.83 11.13 -24.61
N SER A 126 1.41 12.39 -24.77
CA SER A 126 0.62 12.79 -25.94
C SER A 126 1.42 12.61 -27.24
N ILE A 127 2.68 13.03 -27.27
CA ILE A 127 3.58 12.88 -28.43
C ILE A 127 3.84 11.40 -28.75
N LEU A 128 4.14 10.56 -27.74
CA LEU A 128 4.35 9.12 -27.91
C LEU A 128 3.11 8.43 -28.49
N ARG A 129 1.92 8.81 -28.00
CA ARG A 129 0.64 8.30 -28.51
C ARG A 129 0.38 8.76 -29.94
N ASN A 130 0.60 10.04 -30.25
CA ASN A 130 0.38 10.58 -31.60
C ASN A 130 1.32 9.93 -32.64
N THR A 131 2.53 9.56 -32.20
CA THR A 131 3.52 8.83 -33.02
C THR A 131 3.15 7.35 -33.18
N GLY A 132 2.21 6.85 -32.36
CA GLY A 132 1.74 5.47 -32.41
C GLY A 132 2.62 4.48 -31.63
N TYR A 133 3.60 4.93 -30.84
CA TYR A 133 4.46 4.05 -30.04
C TYR A 133 3.78 3.49 -28.78
N ILE A 134 2.73 4.18 -28.30
CA ILE A 134 1.95 3.74 -27.15
C ILE A 134 0.45 3.84 -27.44
N ILE A 135 -0.33 3.05 -26.71
CA ILE A 135 -1.79 3.06 -26.73
C ILE A 135 -2.26 3.52 -25.36
N SER A 136 -3.13 4.53 -25.34
CA SER A 136 -3.74 5.07 -24.13
C SER A 136 -5.21 4.66 -24.04
N LYS A 137 -5.63 4.14 -22.88
CA LYS A 137 -7.02 3.76 -22.62
C LYS A 137 -7.51 4.34 -21.28
N PRO A 138 -8.81 4.61 -21.14
CA PRO A 138 -9.35 5.04 -19.86
C PRO A 138 -9.23 3.91 -18.83
N THR A 139 -8.87 4.26 -17.60
CA THR A 139 -8.85 3.34 -16.47
C THR A 139 -10.25 3.25 -15.85
N LYS A 140 -10.68 2.01 -15.57
CA LYS A 140 -11.98 1.68 -14.97
C LYS A 140 -11.78 0.66 -13.86
N GLY A 141 -12.65 0.64 -12.87
CA GLY A 141 -12.75 -0.46 -11.90
C GLY A 141 -12.12 -0.22 -10.52
N TYR A 142 -11.56 0.96 -10.23
CA TYR A 142 -11.27 1.34 -8.84
C TYR A 142 -12.55 1.73 -8.08
N ASN A 143 -13.46 2.42 -8.74
CA ASN A 143 -14.78 2.79 -8.21
C ASN A 143 -15.83 2.40 -9.25
N ALA A 144 -16.77 1.54 -8.86
CA ALA A 144 -17.87 1.10 -9.71
C ALA A 144 -18.75 2.27 -10.19
N LYS A 145 -18.82 3.36 -9.42
CA LYS A 145 -19.65 4.55 -9.73
C LYS A 145 -19.01 5.49 -10.76
N GLN A 146 -17.73 5.31 -11.10
CA GLN A 146 -17.01 6.24 -11.97
C GLN A 146 -16.52 5.55 -13.25
N ALA A 147 -17.08 5.95 -14.39
CA ALA A 147 -16.77 5.35 -15.70
C ALA A 147 -15.34 5.62 -16.19
N ARG A 148 -14.66 6.66 -15.68
CA ARG A 148 -13.28 7.01 -16.04
C ARG A 148 -12.52 7.57 -14.84
N GLN A 149 -11.41 6.92 -14.50
CA GLN A 149 -10.61 7.22 -13.30
C GLN A 149 -9.16 7.53 -13.66
N GLY A 150 -8.97 8.22 -14.78
CA GLY A 150 -7.67 8.46 -15.40
C GLY A 150 -7.45 7.64 -16.67
N ASN A 151 -6.21 7.61 -17.12
CA ASN A 151 -5.79 6.79 -18.26
C ASN A 151 -4.60 5.92 -17.84
N HIS A 152 -4.49 4.78 -18.50
CA HIS A 152 -3.28 3.97 -18.50
C HIS A 152 -2.73 3.85 -19.92
N HIS A 153 -1.45 3.61 -20.00
CA HIS A 153 -0.65 3.55 -21.21
C HIS A 153 -0.02 2.18 -21.32
N ARG A 154 0.06 1.64 -22.53
CA ARG A 154 0.79 0.42 -22.86
C ARG A 154 1.60 0.62 -24.13
N ILE A 155 2.66 -0.15 -24.30
CA ILE A 155 3.43 -0.15 -25.55
C ILE A 155 2.58 -0.71 -26.71
N SER A 156 2.75 -0.17 -27.91
CA SER A 156 2.15 -0.68 -29.16
C SER A 156 3.11 -1.61 -29.90
N GLU A 157 2.66 -2.26 -30.97
CA GLU A 157 3.56 -3.03 -31.85
C GLU A 157 4.64 -2.14 -32.48
N THR A 158 4.29 -0.91 -32.88
CA THR A 158 5.26 0.07 -33.39
C THR A 158 6.29 0.44 -32.33
N GLY A 159 5.87 0.58 -31.06
CA GLY A 159 6.78 0.82 -29.93
C GLY A 159 7.71 -0.37 -29.68
N ILE A 160 7.21 -1.60 -29.78
CA ILE A 160 8.03 -2.82 -29.67
C ILE A 160 9.05 -2.92 -30.81
N ALA A 161 8.63 -2.66 -32.05
CA ALA A 161 9.54 -2.62 -33.19
C ALA A 161 10.62 -1.55 -33.00
N CYS A 162 10.27 -0.41 -32.39
CA CYS A 162 11.23 0.64 -32.01
C CYS A 162 12.26 0.11 -31.00
N LEU A 163 11.84 -0.55 -29.91
CA LEU A 163 12.77 -1.14 -28.93
C LEU A 163 13.73 -2.15 -29.57
N ARG A 164 13.22 -3.02 -30.46
CA ARG A 164 14.05 -4.01 -31.17
C ARG A 164 15.10 -3.34 -32.05
N LYS A 165 14.75 -2.24 -32.74
CA LYS A 165 15.70 -1.43 -33.52
C LYS A 165 16.76 -0.73 -32.66
N GLN A 166 16.47 -0.50 -31.38
CA GLN A 166 17.43 0.06 -30.41
C GLN A 166 18.28 -1.03 -29.72
N GLY A 167 18.17 -2.29 -30.13
CA GLY A 167 18.99 -3.39 -29.60
C GLY A 167 18.45 -4.03 -28.31
N TYR A 168 17.24 -3.68 -27.86
CA TYR A 168 16.66 -4.33 -26.69
C TYR A 168 16.13 -5.73 -27.03
N PRO A 169 16.39 -6.74 -26.18
CA PRO A 169 15.83 -8.08 -26.36
C PRO A 169 14.32 -8.05 -26.06
N VAL A 170 13.51 -8.10 -27.12
CA VAL A 170 12.04 -8.11 -27.01
C VAL A 170 11.49 -9.44 -27.52
N GLU A 171 11.12 -10.29 -26.57
CA GLU A 171 10.55 -11.62 -26.80
C GLU A 171 9.04 -11.60 -27.09
N ARG A 172 8.31 -10.62 -26.53
CA ARG A 172 6.83 -10.62 -26.49
C ARG A 172 6.24 -9.64 -27.50
N ARG A 173 5.05 -9.95 -28.03
CA ARG A 173 4.23 -9.03 -28.84
C ARG A 173 3.41 -8.10 -27.94
N ALA A 174 2.90 -7.01 -28.49
CA ALA A 174 2.10 -6.04 -27.72
C ALA A 174 0.75 -6.61 -27.29
N ASP A 175 0.20 -7.56 -28.05
CA ASP A 175 -1.01 -8.28 -27.63
C ASP A 175 -0.73 -9.25 -26.47
N ASP A 176 0.43 -9.90 -26.43
CA ASP A 176 0.84 -10.73 -25.29
C ASP A 176 0.93 -9.90 -24.00
N LEU A 177 1.28 -8.63 -24.08
CA LEU A 177 1.37 -7.73 -22.92
C LEU A 177 -0.01 -7.19 -22.48
N ARG A 178 -1.06 -7.36 -23.30
CA ARG A 178 -2.39 -6.84 -23.03
C ARG A 178 -2.92 -7.30 -21.67
N VAL A 179 -3.57 -6.38 -20.98
CA VAL A 179 -4.16 -6.60 -19.66
C VAL A 179 -5.68 -6.52 -19.83
N ARG A 180 -6.40 -7.49 -19.24
CA ARG A 180 -7.87 -7.46 -19.22
C ARG A 180 -8.34 -6.27 -18.38
N THR A 181 -9.41 -5.60 -18.79
CA THR A 181 -9.87 -4.34 -18.17
C THR A 181 -10.04 -4.43 -16.66
N TYR A 182 -10.62 -5.52 -16.14
CA TYR A 182 -10.84 -5.69 -14.70
C TYR A 182 -9.56 -5.95 -13.90
N HIS A 183 -8.46 -6.36 -14.54
CA HIS A 183 -7.15 -6.53 -13.91
C HIS A 183 -6.30 -5.24 -13.92
N VAL A 184 -6.69 -4.23 -14.72
CA VAL A 184 -5.94 -2.97 -14.83
C VAL A 184 -5.74 -2.30 -13.46
N PRO A 185 -6.77 -2.14 -12.61
CA PRO A 185 -6.60 -1.54 -11.28
C PRO A 185 -5.61 -2.29 -10.38
N TYR A 186 -5.63 -3.63 -10.40
CA TYR A 186 -4.73 -4.46 -9.61
C TYR A 186 -3.28 -4.32 -10.07
N LEU A 187 -3.06 -4.37 -11.38
CA LEU A 187 -1.72 -4.26 -11.95
C LEU A 187 -1.14 -2.85 -11.78
N LEU A 188 -1.94 -1.80 -11.99
CA LEU A 188 -1.49 -0.43 -11.70
C LEU A 188 -1.13 -0.26 -10.22
N THR A 189 -1.93 -0.80 -9.30
CA THR A 189 -1.65 -0.72 -7.86
C THR A 189 -0.38 -1.49 -7.47
N THR A 190 -0.16 -2.66 -8.09
CA THR A 190 1.05 -3.45 -7.88
C THR A 190 2.28 -2.74 -8.45
N ASN A 191 2.19 -2.21 -9.66
CA ASN A 191 3.27 -1.45 -10.29
C ASN A 191 3.65 -0.23 -9.45
N ASP A 192 2.69 0.40 -8.78
CA ASP A 192 2.92 1.49 -7.83
C ASP A 192 3.82 1.09 -6.65
N ILE A 193 3.69 -0.15 -6.17
CA ILE A 193 4.57 -0.72 -5.12
C ILE A 193 5.92 -1.02 -5.74
N PHE A 194 5.93 -1.73 -6.88
CA PHE A 194 7.15 -2.17 -7.52
C PHE A 194 8.07 -1.02 -7.94
N LEU A 195 7.53 0.04 -8.54
CA LEU A 195 8.33 1.20 -8.94
C LEU A 195 9.01 1.85 -7.73
N ARG A 196 8.32 1.96 -6.59
CA ARG A 196 8.91 2.52 -5.37
C ARG A 196 10.00 1.62 -4.78
N LEU A 197 9.75 0.32 -4.71
CA LEU A 197 10.74 -0.63 -4.20
C LEU A 197 11.98 -0.66 -5.09
N GLN A 198 11.81 -0.64 -6.41
CA GLN A 198 12.94 -0.58 -7.34
C GLN A 198 13.75 0.72 -7.20
N GLN A 199 13.10 1.86 -6.94
CA GLN A 199 13.80 3.12 -6.62
C GLN A 199 14.63 3.03 -5.33
N ALA A 200 14.23 2.16 -4.39
CA ALA A 200 14.97 1.86 -3.16
C ALA A 200 15.95 0.67 -3.31
N GLY A 201 16.27 0.27 -4.55
CA GLY A 201 17.27 -0.77 -4.80
C GLY A 201 16.76 -2.21 -4.70
N TRP A 202 15.45 -2.43 -4.55
CA TRP A 202 14.90 -3.79 -4.55
C TRP A 202 14.89 -4.39 -5.96
N THR A 203 15.15 -5.69 -6.05
CA THR A 203 15.02 -6.44 -7.30
C THR A 203 13.60 -6.97 -7.45
N ILE A 204 13.04 -6.87 -8.65
CA ILE A 204 11.63 -7.21 -8.89
C ILE A 204 11.47 -8.18 -10.05
N HIS A 205 10.73 -9.25 -9.77
CA HIS A 205 10.28 -10.21 -10.77
C HIS A 205 8.75 -10.17 -10.88
N ASP A 206 8.24 -9.88 -12.08
CA ASP A 206 6.79 -9.80 -12.31
C ASP A 206 6.10 -11.17 -12.19
N SER A 207 4.78 -11.16 -12.05
CA SER A 207 3.98 -12.40 -11.98
C SER A 207 4.25 -13.39 -13.10
N ARG A 208 4.60 -12.94 -14.31
CA ARG A 208 4.84 -13.82 -15.46
C ARG A 208 6.18 -14.53 -15.35
N HIS A 209 7.21 -13.80 -14.95
CA HIS A 209 8.52 -14.35 -14.64
C HIS A 209 8.37 -15.38 -13.52
N VAL A 210 7.79 -14.99 -12.39
CA VAL A 210 7.58 -15.88 -11.24
C VAL A 210 6.81 -17.15 -11.62
N LYS A 211 5.67 -17.03 -12.31
CA LYS A 211 4.89 -18.20 -12.71
C LYS A 211 5.62 -19.13 -13.67
N ARG A 212 6.49 -18.59 -14.54
CA ARG A 212 7.31 -19.39 -15.45
C ARG A 212 8.44 -20.09 -14.69
N THR A 213 9.19 -19.33 -13.89
CA THR A 213 10.35 -19.80 -13.13
C THR A 213 9.97 -20.90 -12.15
N PHE A 214 8.85 -20.75 -11.47
CA PHE A 214 8.38 -21.69 -10.45
C PHE A 214 7.25 -22.61 -10.94
N ASN A 215 7.01 -22.67 -12.25
CA ASN A 215 5.97 -23.49 -12.88
C ASN A 215 4.57 -23.37 -12.21
N LEU A 216 4.23 -22.17 -11.74
CA LEU A 216 2.95 -21.91 -11.08
C LEU A 216 1.82 -21.83 -12.11
N ASN A 217 0.59 -22.04 -11.65
CA ASN A 217 -0.56 -21.98 -12.52
C ASN A 217 -0.74 -20.54 -13.04
N ARG A 218 -1.03 -20.41 -14.33
CA ARG A 218 -1.35 -19.11 -14.96
C ARG A 218 -2.46 -18.38 -14.22
N ALA A 219 -3.41 -19.12 -13.64
CA ALA A 219 -4.54 -18.60 -12.90
C ALA A 219 -4.21 -18.14 -11.46
N ASP A 220 -3.00 -18.37 -10.94
CA ASP A 220 -2.65 -17.99 -9.57
C ASP A 220 -2.66 -16.47 -9.38
N ASN A 221 -2.95 -16.01 -8.17
CA ASN A 221 -3.10 -14.59 -7.87
C ASN A 221 -1.77 -13.89 -7.57
N VAL A 222 -0.64 -14.62 -7.57
CA VAL A 222 0.69 -14.04 -7.34
C VAL A 222 0.98 -12.89 -8.30
N GLN A 223 1.40 -11.75 -7.76
CA GLN A 223 1.68 -10.54 -8.54
C GLN A 223 3.16 -10.39 -8.91
N GLY A 224 4.04 -11.02 -8.15
CA GLY A 224 5.48 -11.03 -8.39
C GLY A 224 6.24 -11.40 -7.12
N ILE A 225 7.57 -11.31 -7.21
CA ILE A 225 8.49 -11.43 -6.09
C ILE A 225 9.30 -10.15 -6.03
N VAL A 226 9.50 -9.66 -4.82
CA VAL A 226 10.40 -8.55 -4.52
C VAL A 226 11.51 -9.06 -3.62
N THR A 227 12.75 -8.82 -4.00
CA THR A 227 13.93 -9.21 -3.23
C THR A 227 14.57 -7.96 -2.71
N SER A 228 14.72 -7.91 -1.39
CA SER A 228 15.35 -6.78 -0.71
C SER A 228 16.85 -6.68 -1.04
N PRO A 229 17.47 -5.52 -0.80
CA PRO A 229 18.92 -5.37 -0.93
C PRO A 229 19.72 -6.37 -0.08
N ASN A 230 19.20 -6.84 1.06
CA ASN A 230 19.87 -7.83 1.90
C ASN A 230 19.51 -9.29 1.53
N GLY A 231 18.80 -9.51 0.42
CA GLY A 231 18.54 -10.82 -0.17
C GLY A 231 17.24 -11.51 0.24
N ALA A 232 16.45 -10.93 1.14
CA ALA A 232 15.16 -11.48 1.55
C ALA A 232 14.10 -11.34 0.44
N ALA A 233 13.73 -12.47 -0.16
CA ALA A 233 12.69 -12.52 -1.19
C ALA A 233 11.29 -12.66 -0.57
N HIS A 234 10.34 -11.85 -1.04
CA HIS A 234 8.95 -11.83 -0.61
C HIS A 234 8.00 -11.98 -1.80
N VAL A 235 7.06 -12.92 -1.71
CA VAL A 235 5.96 -13.04 -2.68
C VAL A 235 4.93 -11.95 -2.42
N VAL A 236 4.53 -11.24 -3.48
CA VAL A 236 3.62 -10.10 -3.37
C VAL A 236 2.21 -10.45 -3.80
N TYR A 237 1.25 -10.08 -2.95
CA TYR A 237 -0.17 -10.05 -3.26
C TYR A 237 -0.72 -8.64 -3.03
N THR A 238 -1.62 -8.20 -3.91
CA THR A 238 -2.28 -6.89 -3.82
C THR A 238 -3.78 -7.06 -3.82
N PHE A 239 -4.46 -6.46 -2.85
CA PHE A 239 -5.91 -6.49 -2.71
C PHE A 239 -6.49 -5.09 -2.80
N LEU A 240 -7.55 -4.94 -3.60
CA LEU A 240 -8.32 -3.70 -3.69
C LEU A 240 -9.47 -3.70 -2.68
N HIS A 241 -10.20 -2.59 -2.64
CA HIS A 241 -11.41 -2.47 -1.82
C HIS A 241 -12.43 -3.57 -2.13
N GLY A 242 -13.12 -4.02 -1.08
CA GLY A 242 -14.25 -4.94 -1.22
C GLY A 242 -13.85 -6.35 -1.69
N ILE A 243 -12.66 -6.83 -1.31
CA ILE A 243 -12.24 -8.17 -1.67
C ILE A 243 -13.24 -9.24 -1.19
N SER A 244 -13.55 -10.18 -2.09
CA SER A 244 -14.45 -11.28 -1.81
C SER A 244 -13.77 -12.36 -0.96
N ALA A 245 -14.55 -12.99 -0.07
CA ALA A 245 -14.08 -14.12 0.73
C ALA A 245 -13.55 -15.28 -0.15
N LYS A 246 -14.16 -15.51 -1.32
CA LYS A 246 -13.71 -16.50 -2.30
C LYS A 246 -12.29 -16.22 -2.79
N ASN A 247 -11.96 -14.96 -3.10
CA ASN A 247 -10.62 -14.60 -3.57
C ASN A 247 -9.57 -14.72 -2.45
N LEU A 248 -9.94 -14.38 -1.22
CA LEU A 248 -9.05 -14.57 -0.06
C LEU A 248 -8.82 -16.06 0.22
N ALA A 249 -9.87 -16.88 0.19
CA ALA A 249 -9.76 -18.33 0.38
C ALA A 249 -8.91 -18.99 -0.72
N LYS A 250 -9.05 -18.55 -1.97
CA LYS A 250 -8.19 -18.97 -3.08
C LYS A 250 -6.73 -18.59 -2.81
N THR A 251 -6.47 -17.35 -2.40
CA THR A 251 -5.11 -16.86 -2.14
C THR A 251 -4.45 -17.61 -0.99
N ALA A 252 -5.16 -17.83 0.12
CA ALA A 252 -4.66 -18.64 1.24
C ALA A 252 -4.33 -20.08 0.79
N ARG A 253 -5.17 -20.69 -0.05
CA ARG A 253 -4.91 -22.02 -0.61
C ARG A 253 -3.69 -22.02 -1.55
N GLU A 254 -3.53 -21.00 -2.39
CA GLU A 254 -2.33 -20.85 -3.24
C GLU A 254 -1.06 -20.82 -2.38
N MET A 255 -1.05 -20.05 -1.30
CA MET A 255 0.08 -19.98 -0.37
C MET A 255 0.38 -21.33 0.31
N GLU A 256 -0.65 -22.09 0.68
CA GLU A 256 -0.51 -23.45 1.22
C GLU A 256 0.06 -24.42 0.15
N MET A 257 -0.37 -24.28 -1.11
CA MET A 257 0.06 -25.14 -2.22
C MET A 257 1.48 -24.84 -2.70
N HIS A 258 1.98 -23.61 -2.54
CA HIS A 258 3.37 -23.26 -2.87
C HIS A 258 4.42 -24.07 -2.09
N ARG A 259 3.99 -24.89 -1.12
CA ARG A 259 4.84 -25.80 -0.35
C ARG A 259 4.78 -27.25 -0.85
N THR A 260 3.65 -27.70 -1.38
CA THR A 260 3.28 -29.12 -1.44
C THR A 260 3.54 -29.78 -2.78
N ASP A 261 4.42 -29.26 -3.63
CA ASP A 261 4.76 -29.99 -4.84
C ASP A 261 5.68 -31.17 -4.50
N GLU A 262 5.10 -32.37 -4.41
CA GLU A 262 5.82 -33.64 -4.22
C GLU A 262 6.90 -33.89 -5.29
N ARG A 263 6.90 -33.11 -6.38
CA ARG A 263 7.89 -33.16 -7.47
C ARG A 263 9.25 -32.58 -7.09
N THR A 264 9.32 -31.64 -6.14
CA THR A 264 10.61 -31.27 -5.56
C THR A 264 11.02 -32.34 -4.56
N GLN A 265 11.63 -33.41 -5.07
CA GLN A 265 12.19 -34.53 -4.27
C GLN A 265 13.13 -34.08 -3.13
N ALA A 266 13.54 -32.80 -3.11
CA ALA A 266 14.38 -32.19 -2.09
C ALA A 266 13.61 -31.51 -0.94
N GLY A 267 12.27 -31.40 -0.97
CA GLY A 267 11.50 -30.73 0.10
C GLY A 267 11.75 -29.21 0.21
N GLU A 268 12.36 -28.60 -0.81
CA GLU A 268 12.64 -27.16 -0.84
C GLU A 268 11.36 -26.35 -1.07
N ARG A 269 11.18 -25.31 -0.27
CA ARG A 269 10.07 -24.36 -0.39
C ARG A 269 10.36 -23.40 -1.54
N TYR A 270 9.37 -23.19 -2.41
CA TYR A 270 9.48 -22.12 -3.41
C TYR A 270 9.52 -20.74 -2.73
N PHE A 271 8.72 -20.56 -1.67
CA PHE A 271 8.55 -19.27 -1.00
C PHE A 271 8.38 -19.41 0.50
N GLU A 272 9.08 -18.56 1.25
CA GLU A 272 9.02 -18.54 2.71
C GLU A 272 8.42 -17.26 3.29
N ASN A 273 8.53 -16.16 2.55
CA ASN A 273 8.09 -14.84 2.99
C ASN A 273 7.04 -14.27 2.05
N TYR A 274 6.02 -13.67 2.63
CA TYR A 274 4.90 -13.08 1.91
C TYR A 274 4.67 -11.65 2.35
N ALA A 275 4.39 -10.77 1.38
CA ALA A 275 4.03 -9.38 1.60
C ALA A 275 2.70 -9.07 0.90
N LEU A 276 1.66 -8.85 1.70
CA LEU A 276 0.31 -8.61 1.22
C LEU A 276 -0.07 -7.14 1.42
N PHE A 277 -0.48 -6.47 0.35
CA PHE A 277 -0.85 -5.05 0.38
C PHE A 277 -2.36 -4.91 0.18
N ALA A 278 -3.06 -4.40 1.18
CA ALA A 278 -4.52 -4.25 1.14
C ALA A 278 -4.92 -2.78 1.05
N LYS A 279 -5.73 -2.44 0.03
CA LYS A 279 -6.28 -1.10 -0.14
C LYS A 279 -7.62 -0.97 0.60
N GLY A 280 -7.64 -0.09 1.60
CA GLY A 280 -8.81 0.19 2.43
C GLY A 280 -8.89 -0.70 3.67
N GLN A 281 -9.41 -0.12 4.74
CA GLN A 281 -9.40 -0.71 6.08
C GLN A 281 -10.13 -2.06 6.14
N ASP A 282 -11.32 -2.16 5.54
CA ASP A 282 -12.09 -3.41 5.55
C ASP A 282 -11.35 -4.54 4.84
N SER A 283 -10.65 -4.23 3.74
CA SER A 283 -9.90 -5.25 3.00
C SER A 283 -8.66 -5.67 3.76
N PHE A 284 -8.01 -4.75 4.45
CA PHE A 284 -6.89 -5.04 5.36
C PHE A 284 -7.31 -5.98 6.49
N ILE A 285 -8.38 -5.64 7.22
CA ILE A 285 -8.90 -6.45 8.33
C ILE A 285 -9.32 -7.85 7.83
N ARG A 286 -10.06 -7.94 6.72
CA ARG A 286 -10.48 -9.23 6.15
C ARG A 286 -9.32 -10.13 5.75
N VAL A 287 -8.22 -9.54 5.24
CA VAL A 287 -7.00 -10.31 4.91
C VAL A 287 -6.38 -10.87 6.17
N ILE A 288 -6.22 -10.06 7.22
CA ILE A 288 -5.70 -10.49 8.52
C ILE A 288 -6.55 -11.62 9.09
N ASP A 289 -7.86 -11.38 9.25
CA ASP A 289 -8.77 -12.34 9.87
C ASP A 289 -8.74 -13.67 9.10
N ARG A 290 -8.70 -13.64 7.77
CA ARG A 290 -8.61 -14.86 6.96
C ARG A 290 -7.28 -15.60 7.11
N LEU A 291 -6.16 -14.87 7.22
CA LEU A 291 -4.83 -15.47 7.30
C LEU A 291 -4.49 -15.98 8.70
N MET A 292 -5.05 -15.38 9.75
CA MET A 292 -4.97 -15.88 11.12
C MET A 292 -5.53 -17.32 11.25
N ASP A 293 -6.58 -17.64 10.49
CA ASP A 293 -7.19 -18.97 10.47
C ASP A 293 -6.60 -19.93 9.43
N SER A 294 -5.64 -19.48 8.62
CA SER A 294 -5.08 -20.28 7.53
C SER A 294 -3.89 -21.11 7.99
N ARG A 295 -3.75 -22.31 7.41
CA ARG A 295 -2.55 -23.12 7.62
C ARG A 295 -1.32 -22.47 7.02
N ALA A 296 -1.47 -21.59 6.02
CA ALA A 296 -0.35 -20.85 5.43
C ALA A 296 0.52 -20.16 6.50
N MET A 297 -0.11 -19.54 7.50
CA MET A 297 0.59 -18.86 8.60
C MET A 297 1.52 -19.78 9.39
N LEU A 298 1.15 -21.06 9.57
CA LEU A 298 1.99 -22.04 10.28
C LEU A 298 3.19 -22.52 9.44
N GLN A 299 3.18 -22.24 8.14
CA GLN A 299 4.12 -22.79 7.18
C GLN A 299 5.10 -21.77 6.62
N CYS A 300 4.81 -20.47 6.76
CA CYS A 300 5.66 -19.39 6.30
C CYS A 300 6.64 -18.95 7.41
N ASN A 301 7.78 -18.39 7.00
CA ASN A 301 8.70 -17.74 7.93
C ASN A 301 8.22 -16.33 8.28
N SER A 302 7.63 -15.64 7.31
CA SER A 302 7.04 -14.31 7.50
C SER A 302 5.79 -14.12 6.64
N LEU A 303 4.74 -13.57 7.24
CA LEU A 303 3.46 -13.29 6.58
C LEU A 303 3.01 -11.87 6.91
N LYS A 304 3.60 -10.89 6.21
CA LYS A 304 3.40 -9.46 6.45
C LYS A 304 2.16 -8.96 5.71
N VAL A 305 1.31 -8.21 6.40
CA VAL A 305 0.12 -7.57 5.82
C VAL A 305 0.22 -6.07 6.04
N PHE A 306 0.17 -5.29 4.96
CA PHE A 306 0.29 -3.84 5.00
C PHE A 306 -1.00 -3.17 4.52
N PRO A 307 -1.45 -2.10 5.19
CA PRO A 307 -2.28 -1.10 4.52
C PRO A 307 -1.49 -0.54 3.34
N LEU A 308 -2.09 -0.48 2.15
CA LEU A 308 -1.37 -0.15 0.91
C LEU A 308 -0.57 1.16 1.01
N GLY A 309 -1.17 2.22 1.54
CA GLY A 309 -0.50 3.53 1.67
C GLY A 309 0.72 3.47 2.57
N PHE A 310 0.56 2.84 3.74
CA PHE A 310 1.64 2.66 4.71
C PHE A 310 2.76 1.77 4.15
N GLY A 311 2.43 0.60 3.61
CA GLY A 311 3.42 -0.34 3.05
C GLY A 311 4.24 0.25 1.92
N LYS A 312 3.66 1.10 1.07
CA LYS A 312 4.37 1.82 -0.01
C LYS A 312 5.45 2.78 0.48
N SER A 313 5.40 3.20 1.74
CA SER A 313 6.37 4.12 2.34
C SER A 313 7.28 3.39 3.33
N TYR A 314 6.74 2.45 4.12
CA TYR A 314 7.48 1.68 5.12
C TYR A 314 8.46 0.66 4.51
N VAL A 315 8.00 -0.13 3.54
CA VAL A 315 8.79 -1.26 3.02
C VAL A 315 10.13 -0.84 2.39
N PRO A 316 10.18 0.23 1.57
CA PRO A 316 11.44 0.75 1.04
C PRO A 316 12.48 1.13 2.10
N LEU A 317 12.04 1.51 3.30
CA LEU A 317 12.92 2.09 4.34
C LEU A 317 13.37 1.07 5.37
N PHE A 318 12.46 0.25 5.91
CA PHE A 318 12.71 -0.49 7.14
C PHE A 318 12.39 -1.99 7.08
N ALA A 319 11.68 -2.47 6.05
CA ALA A 319 11.14 -3.84 6.09
C ALA A 319 12.21 -4.94 6.16
N ASP A 320 13.44 -4.63 5.75
CA ASP A 320 14.57 -5.55 5.80
C ASP A 320 15.81 -4.97 6.49
N ASP A 321 15.69 -3.79 7.08
CA ASP A 321 16.76 -3.14 7.85
C ASP A 321 16.31 -2.96 9.31
N GLN A 322 16.36 -4.07 10.05
CA GLN A 322 16.02 -4.06 11.48
C GLN A 322 17.01 -3.20 12.28
N ALA A 323 18.27 -3.09 11.86
CA ALA A 323 19.26 -2.30 12.57
C ALA A 323 18.92 -0.81 12.53
N SER A 324 18.60 -0.27 11.35
CA SER A 324 18.15 1.12 11.21
C SER A 324 16.83 1.38 11.96
N LEU A 325 15.90 0.40 11.96
CA LEU A 325 14.68 0.53 12.75
C LEU A 325 14.98 0.57 14.25
N HIS A 326 15.84 -0.32 14.75
CA HIS A 326 16.22 -0.35 16.17
C HIS A 326 16.88 0.95 16.58
N GLN A 327 17.85 1.43 15.79
CA GLN A 327 18.52 2.70 16.03
C GLN A 327 17.53 3.86 16.05
N TYR A 328 16.58 3.90 15.12
CA TYR A 328 15.53 4.92 15.11
C TYR A 328 14.71 4.88 16.41
N VAL A 329 14.28 3.69 16.82
CA VAL A 329 13.44 3.52 18.01
C VAL A 329 14.22 3.91 19.28
N GLU A 330 15.49 3.53 19.43
CA GLU A 330 16.32 3.97 20.58
C GLU A 330 16.51 5.50 20.64
N GLN A 331 16.58 6.17 19.48
CA GLN A 331 16.76 7.62 19.44
C GLN A 331 15.50 8.41 19.77
N ASN A 332 14.32 7.84 19.52
CA ASN A 332 13.05 8.54 19.65
C ASN A 332 12.24 8.05 20.86
N GLU A 333 12.55 6.87 21.39
CA GLU A 333 11.82 6.23 22.49
C GLU A 333 12.78 5.93 23.64
N ASN A 334 12.27 5.95 24.88
CA ASN A 334 13.08 5.68 26.07
C ASN A 334 13.35 4.16 26.26
N LEU A 335 14.06 3.56 25.31
CA LEU A 335 14.46 2.16 25.34
C LEU A 335 15.87 1.92 24.80
N THR A 336 16.45 0.78 25.18
CA THR A 336 17.76 0.33 24.68
C THR A 336 17.71 -1.16 24.35
N PHE A 337 18.20 -1.53 23.17
CA PHE A 337 18.31 -2.92 22.75
C PHE A 337 19.46 -3.62 23.47
N LYS A 338 19.18 -4.84 23.94
CA LYS A 338 20.21 -5.70 24.52
C LYS A 338 20.84 -6.58 23.43
N PRO A 339 22.11 -6.98 23.59
CA PRO A 339 22.72 -7.99 22.74
C PRO A 339 21.87 -9.26 22.71
N ALA A 340 21.80 -9.92 21.55
CA ALA A 340 21.08 -11.18 21.42
C ALA A 340 21.73 -12.24 22.34
N VAL A 341 21.05 -12.61 23.42
CA VAL A 341 21.51 -13.69 24.30
C VAL A 341 21.10 -15.01 23.66
N LYS A 342 22.04 -15.95 23.56
CA LYS A 342 21.78 -17.32 23.07
C LYS A 342 21.19 -18.19 24.19
N GLU A 343 20.19 -17.72 24.96
CA GLU A 343 19.58 -18.62 25.96
C GLU A 343 18.83 -19.74 25.23
N SER A 344 19.11 -20.99 25.59
CA SER A 344 18.48 -22.18 25.01
C SER A 344 16.98 -22.28 25.29
N ASN A 345 16.43 -21.40 26.13
CA ASN A 345 15.03 -21.39 26.57
C ASN A 345 14.19 -20.21 26.02
N HIS A 346 14.70 -19.43 25.07
CA HIS A 346 13.91 -18.34 24.50
C HIS A 346 12.65 -18.86 23.79
N PRO A 347 11.47 -18.27 24.06
CA PRO A 347 10.27 -18.61 23.32
C PRO A 347 10.47 -18.34 21.81
N LYS A 348 9.93 -19.23 20.98
CA LYS A 348 10.00 -19.09 19.51
C LYS A 348 9.41 -17.75 19.07
N GLY A 349 10.14 -17.04 18.19
CA GLY A 349 9.72 -15.77 17.61
C GLY A 349 10.13 -14.52 18.38
N PHE A 350 10.78 -14.65 19.54
CA PHE A 350 11.23 -13.54 20.36
C PHE A 350 12.74 -13.38 20.24
N HIS A 351 13.17 -12.67 19.18
CA HIS A 351 14.59 -12.55 18.82
C HIS A 351 15.31 -11.35 19.45
N HIS A 352 14.55 -10.37 19.96
CA HIS A 352 15.09 -9.11 20.46
C HIS A 352 14.59 -8.84 21.88
N MET A 353 15.48 -8.33 22.71
CA MET A 353 15.19 -7.88 24.07
C MET A 353 15.56 -6.40 24.21
N VAL A 354 14.76 -5.68 24.99
CA VAL A 354 14.95 -4.26 25.25
C VAL A 354 14.83 -3.98 26.74
N GLN A 355 15.56 -2.98 27.21
CA GLN A 355 15.31 -2.32 28.48
C GLN A 355 14.35 -1.16 28.22
N HIS A 356 13.15 -1.18 28.82
CA HIS A 356 12.14 -0.14 28.63
C HIS A 356 11.44 0.16 29.95
N ASN A 357 11.50 1.41 30.40
CA ASN A 357 10.96 1.87 31.70
C ASN A 357 11.45 1.04 32.90
N GLY A 358 12.75 0.75 32.96
CA GLY A 358 13.35 0.00 34.08
C GLY A 358 13.08 -1.52 34.06
N GLU A 359 12.29 -2.03 33.11
CA GLU A 359 11.97 -3.44 32.96
C GLU A 359 12.59 -4.03 31.67
N GLU A 360 13.03 -5.29 31.73
CA GLU A 360 13.45 -6.05 30.54
C GLU A 360 12.22 -6.67 29.85
N LYS A 361 12.08 -6.42 28.55
CA LYS A 361 10.94 -6.87 27.74
C LYS A 361 11.43 -7.52 26.46
N TYR A 362 10.66 -8.47 25.94
CA TYR A 362 10.84 -8.88 24.55
C TYR A 362 10.32 -7.80 23.62
N PHE A 363 11.04 -7.52 22.53
CA PHE A 363 10.63 -6.53 21.54
C PHE A 363 10.11 -7.22 20.28
N ILE A 364 8.93 -6.79 19.83
CA ILE A 364 8.33 -7.27 18.57
C ILE A 364 7.90 -6.07 17.73
N ASN A 365 8.47 -5.99 16.53
CA ASN A 365 8.00 -5.08 15.49
C ASN A 365 6.77 -5.64 14.77
N LEU A 366 5.63 -4.96 14.92
CA LEU A 366 4.37 -5.22 14.19
C LEU A 366 3.95 -4.06 13.27
N LEU A 367 4.86 -3.16 12.89
CA LEU A 367 4.60 -2.17 11.83
C LEU A 367 4.23 -2.85 10.50
N ASP A 368 4.76 -4.04 10.26
CA ASP A 368 4.47 -4.89 9.12
C ASP A 368 3.26 -5.82 9.29
N THR A 369 2.62 -5.79 10.47
CA THR A 369 1.55 -6.73 10.88
C THR A 369 1.86 -8.17 10.44
N ASP A 370 3.03 -8.67 10.83
CA ASP A 370 3.41 -10.06 10.54
C ASP A 370 2.55 -11.03 11.37
N ILE A 371 1.70 -11.77 10.67
CA ILE A 371 0.76 -12.75 11.26
C ILE A 371 1.51 -13.87 11.98
N VAL A 372 2.71 -14.24 11.52
CA VAL A 372 3.55 -15.26 12.16
C VAL A 372 4.03 -14.77 13.54
N LYS A 373 4.47 -13.50 13.63
CA LYS A 373 4.87 -12.89 14.91
C LYS A 373 3.68 -12.80 15.87
N ILE A 374 2.50 -12.40 15.38
CA ILE A 374 1.28 -12.34 16.20
C ILE A 374 0.94 -13.73 16.77
N ASN A 375 1.05 -14.78 15.97
CA ASN A 375 0.84 -16.15 16.42
C ASN A 375 1.85 -16.58 17.50
N HIS A 376 3.12 -16.18 17.38
CA HIS A 376 4.12 -16.41 18.43
C HIS A 376 3.77 -15.70 19.76
N VAL A 377 3.24 -14.48 19.70
CA VAL A 377 2.73 -13.77 20.90
C VAL A 377 1.54 -14.49 21.52
N LEU A 378 0.58 -14.94 20.71
CA LEU A 378 -0.58 -15.70 21.20
C LEU A 378 -0.18 -17.04 21.86
N ALA A 379 0.92 -17.64 21.41
CA ALA A 379 1.48 -18.85 22.00
C ALA A 379 2.23 -18.59 23.33
N TYR A 380 2.61 -17.34 23.60
CA TYR A 380 3.25 -16.92 24.85
C TYR A 380 2.20 -16.67 25.93
N ARG A 381 1.63 -17.77 26.45
CA ARG A 381 0.57 -17.74 27.48
C ARG A 381 1.10 -17.47 28.89
N LYS A 382 0.18 -17.26 29.84
CA LYS A 382 0.46 -17.00 31.27
C LYS A 382 1.54 -17.93 31.84
N ASP A 383 1.47 -19.24 31.61
CA ASP A 383 2.44 -20.18 32.17
C ASP A 383 3.87 -19.95 31.66
N ARG A 384 4.04 -19.59 30.39
CA ARG A 384 5.35 -19.25 29.82
C ARG A 384 5.84 -17.91 30.34
N TYR A 385 4.94 -16.93 30.46
CA TYR A 385 5.24 -15.64 31.07
C TYR A 385 5.69 -15.80 32.53
N MET A 386 5.00 -16.60 33.34
CA MET A 386 5.36 -16.83 34.75
C MET A 386 6.73 -17.50 34.91
N ARG A 387 7.16 -18.32 33.94
CA ARG A 387 8.50 -18.93 33.95
C ARG A 387 9.61 -17.98 33.53
N ASN A 388 9.33 -17.12 32.54
CA ASN A 388 10.34 -16.24 31.96
C ASN A 388 10.40 -14.84 32.60
N GLY A 389 9.33 -14.39 33.25
CA GLY A 389 9.22 -13.08 33.91
C GLY A 389 9.19 -11.85 32.97
N ARG A 390 9.31 -12.03 31.66
CA ARG A 390 9.45 -10.92 30.68
C ARG A 390 8.14 -10.63 29.95
N LYS A 391 7.73 -9.36 29.97
CA LYS A 391 6.62 -8.84 29.15
C LYS A 391 7.01 -8.71 27.68
N VAL A 392 6.04 -8.46 26.81
CA VAL A 392 6.25 -8.22 25.37
C VAL A 392 5.92 -6.76 25.06
N LEU A 393 6.89 -6.03 24.52
CA LEU A 393 6.73 -4.68 23.99
C LEU A 393 6.54 -4.74 22.47
N ILE A 394 5.39 -4.26 22.01
CA ILE A 394 5.00 -4.29 20.60
C ILE A 394 5.13 -2.89 20.00
N LEU A 395 6.03 -2.75 19.03
CA LEU A 395 6.08 -1.56 18.19
C LEU A 395 4.94 -1.61 17.17
N THR A 396 4.09 -0.58 17.17
CA THR A 396 2.94 -0.49 16.27
C THR A 396 2.72 0.94 15.80
N HIS A 397 2.10 1.12 14.63
CA HIS A 397 1.65 2.43 14.19
C HIS A 397 0.35 2.81 14.93
N ALA A 398 0.18 4.07 15.31
CA ALA A 398 -1.01 4.54 16.04
C ALA A 398 -2.34 4.10 15.37
N GLY A 399 -2.42 4.19 14.04
CA GLY A 399 -3.60 3.75 13.27
C GLY A 399 -3.81 2.22 13.18
N LEU A 400 -2.81 1.41 13.52
CA LEU A 400 -2.87 -0.06 13.55
C LEU A 400 -3.11 -0.61 14.96
N ARG A 401 -2.78 0.17 16.00
CA ARG A 401 -2.90 -0.23 17.40
C ARG A 401 -4.26 -0.87 17.76
N PRO A 402 -5.43 -0.30 17.39
CA PRO A 402 -6.72 -0.92 17.75
C PRO A 402 -6.89 -2.33 17.19
N ILE A 403 -6.28 -2.62 16.04
CA ILE A 403 -6.34 -3.94 15.40
C ILE A 403 -5.44 -4.91 16.15
N HIS A 404 -4.21 -4.50 16.49
CA HIS A 404 -3.29 -5.35 17.24
C HIS A 404 -3.78 -5.61 18.66
N GLU A 405 -4.36 -4.62 19.33
CA GLU A 405 -5.04 -4.79 20.63
C GLU A 405 -6.19 -5.79 20.52
N ARG A 406 -7.04 -5.69 19.48
CA ARG A 406 -8.12 -6.67 19.23
C ARG A 406 -7.58 -8.09 19.04
N LEU A 407 -6.49 -8.25 18.29
CA LEU A 407 -5.88 -9.56 18.02
C LEU A 407 -5.23 -10.16 19.27
N LEU A 408 -4.70 -9.33 20.16
CA LEU A 408 -3.95 -9.74 21.35
C LEU A 408 -4.70 -9.54 22.67
N LYS A 409 -6.02 -9.28 22.62
CA LYS A 409 -6.86 -8.93 23.78
C LYS A 409 -6.80 -9.90 24.97
N HIS A 410 -6.38 -11.14 24.74
CA HIS A 410 -6.29 -12.19 25.77
C HIS A 410 -4.88 -12.34 26.36
N ILE A 411 -3.92 -11.50 25.95
CA ILE A 411 -2.53 -11.55 26.37
C ILE A 411 -2.23 -10.34 27.26
N HIS A 412 -2.30 -10.51 28.58
CA HIS A 412 -2.23 -9.41 29.56
C HIS A 412 -0.82 -8.87 29.83
N HIS A 413 0.23 -9.52 29.32
CA HIS A 413 1.63 -9.11 29.50
C HIS A 413 2.21 -8.52 28.20
N VAL A 414 1.35 -7.91 27.39
CA VAL A 414 1.70 -7.16 26.18
C VAL A 414 1.54 -5.66 26.48
N GLU A 415 2.55 -4.89 26.13
CA GLU A 415 2.53 -3.44 26.13
C GLU A 415 2.71 -2.94 24.69
N PHE A 416 1.99 -1.88 24.33
CA PHE A 416 2.09 -1.29 23.00
C PHE A 416 2.90 -0.01 23.05
N LEU A 417 3.88 0.08 22.16
CA LEU A 417 4.66 1.28 21.87
C LEU A 417 4.17 1.84 20.53
N PRO A 418 3.20 2.78 20.54
CA PRO A 418 2.72 3.41 19.33
C PRO A 418 3.75 4.41 18.81
N ILE A 419 4.09 4.34 17.53
CA ILE A 419 4.85 5.39 16.84
C ILE A 419 3.92 6.36 16.13
N ASP A 420 4.38 7.61 16.05
CA ASP A 420 3.66 8.72 15.44
C ASP A 420 3.45 8.56 13.93
N GLN A 421 2.45 9.27 13.41
CA GLN A 421 2.10 9.27 11.99
C GLN A 421 3.23 9.83 11.11
N ASP A 422 4.06 10.71 11.65
CA ASP A 422 5.16 11.33 10.92
C ASP A 422 6.41 10.46 10.80
N PHE A 423 6.36 9.23 11.33
CA PHE A 423 7.43 8.24 11.23
C PHE A 423 7.94 8.01 9.79
N LEU A 424 7.05 8.12 8.80
CA LEU A 424 7.37 7.86 7.37
C LEU A 424 7.55 9.13 6.52
N ASN A 425 7.42 10.32 7.12
CA ASN A 425 7.48 11.60 6.41
C ASN A 425 8.83 12.32 6.57
N LYS A 426 9.77 11.73 7.32
CA LYS A 426 11.13 12.21 7.53
C LYS A 426 12.08 11.44 6.62
#